data_AF-A0A9D2KPA0-F1
#
_entry.id   AF-A0A9D2KPA0-F1
#
_cell.length_a   1.000
_cell.length_b   1.000
_cell.length_c   1.000
_cell.angle_alpha   90.00
_cell.angle_beta   90.00
_cell.angle_gamma   90.00
#
_symmetry.space_group_name_H-M   'P 1'
#
loop_
_entity.id
_entity.type
_entity.pdbx_description
1 polymer ?
#
loop_
_entity_poly.entity_id
_entity_poly.type
_entity_poly.pdbx_seq_one_letter_code
_entity_poly.pdbx_strand_id
1 'polypeptide(L)'
;MIATLKSAGITEYVVEDIGKEVPYDLEFSTGSTYCDVWKKLCELYDSWEFFFDADGTFVWQEIPNCKDDPVVLDDTVLSGIVADEKAGSSFENIYNVTEVWGKTLELGGSDIYASAASYSGNVFQISSEGLSSWEDLDDLTQIGIRIPADNLAAPYFSINGFSAIPVLDGNGDPLAAGALKAGTDYVFRYRRKAGGSSAAALYLLGQYQCYGKYVENSPDCPFSVPNLGYEILQSLDYESLSDDSACYNQAQYLTYASTAMMDTVTLTTLIIPWLKVNEKVRYTARYSGETNEYIIKNFSWSAQTGTMTVTLYKFLESFSFVYGRRQKE
;
A
#
# COMPACT_ATOMS: atom_id res chain seq x y z
N MET A 1 -3.02 -6.38 -15.98
CA MET A 1 -1.67 -5.90 -16.36
C MET A 1 -1.11 -6.58 -17.62
N ILE A 2 -0.82 -7.90 -17.59
CA ILE A 2 -0.12 -8.62 -18.68
C ILE A 2 -0.71 -8.40 -20.08
N ALA A 3 -2.03 -8.34 -20.21
CA ALA A 3 -2.69 -8.09 -21.51
C ALA A 3 -2.27 -6.74 -22.12
N THR A 4 -2.13 -5.70 -21.29
CA THR A 4 -1.72 -4.35 -21.73
C THR A 4 -0.25 -4.33 -22.18
N LEU A 5 0.63 -5.07 -21.49
CA LEU A 5 2.05 -5.21 -21.87
C LEU A 5 2.20 -5.91 -23.23
N LYS A 6 1.45 -7.00 -23.45
CA LYS A 6 1.42 -7.70 -24.74
C LYS A 6 0.94 -6.80 -25.87
N SER A 7 -0.10 -6.00 -25.63
CA SER A 7 -0.61 -5.02 -26.60
C SER A 7 0.41 -3.92 -26.91
N ALA A 8 1.24 -3.53 -25.92
CA ALA A 8 2.32 -2.58 -26.09
C ALA A 8 3.57 -3.16 -26.78
N GLY A 9 3.62 -4.48 -27.01
CA GLY A 9 4.78 -5.15 -27.60
C GLY A 9 5.93 -5.42 -26.63
N ILE A 10 5.70 -5.34 -25.31
CA ILE A 10 6.70 -5.64 -24.29
C ILE A 10 6.76 -7.16 -24.08
N THR A 11 7.95 -7.73 -24.28
CA THR A 11 8.19 -9.18 -24.16
C THR A 11 8.89 -9.57 -22.87
N GLU A 12 9.75 -8.69 -22.34
CA GLU A 12 10.50 -8.90 -21.10
C GLU A 12 9.81 -8.17 -19.96
N TYR A 13 9.25 -8.91 -19.01
CA TYR A 13 8.57 -8.35 -17.85
C TYR A 13 8.63 -9.24 -16.61
N VAL A 14 8.63 -8.59 -15.45
CA VAL A 14 8.37 -9.17 -14.13
C VAL A 14 7.10 -8.49 -13.61
N VAL A 15 6.05 -9.26 -13.38
CA VAL A 15 4.76 -8.74 -12.90
C VAL A 15 4.33 -9.59 -11.71
N GLU A 16 4.36 -8.99 -10.53
CA GLU A 16 3.81 -9.60 -9.32
C GLU A 16 2.28 -9.57 -9.34
N ASP A 17 1.66 -10.60 -8.74
CA ASP A 17 0.21 -10.66 -8.63
C ASP A 17 -0.28 -9.85 -7.44
N ILE A 18 -1.07 -8.83 -7.75
CA ILE A 18 -1.68 -7.96 -6.76
C ILE A 18 -2.75 -8.68 -5.92
N GLY A 19 -3.37 -9.73 -6.46
CA GLY A 19 -4.44 -10.48 -5.79
C GLY A 19 -5.70 -9.65 -5.51
N LYS A 20 -5.82 -8.47 -6.11
CA LYS A 20 -6.99 -7.58 -6.08
C LYS A 20 -7.48 -7.35 -7.51
N GLU A 21 -8.79 -7.33 -7.68
CA GLU A 21 -9.40 -6.97 -8.96
C GLU A 21 -9.52 -5.45 -9.11
N VAL A 22 -9.54 -5.00 -10.37
CA VAL A 22 -9.75 -3.58 -10.70
C VAL A 22 -11.13 -3.16 -10.16
N PRO A 23 -11.20 -2.14 -9.29
CA PRO A 23 -12.40 -1.86 -8.50
C PRO A 23 -13.56 -1.27 -9.30
N TYR A 24 -13.31 -0.76 -10.51
CA TYR A 24 -14.28 -0.16 -11.42
C TYR A 24 -13.70 -0.04 -12.84
N ASP A 25 -14.55 0.19 -13.81
CA ASP A 25 -14.11 0.38 -15.20
C ASP A 25 -13.26 1.65 -15.36
N LEU A 26 -12.12 1.51 -16.05
CA LEU A 26 -11.20 2.61 -16.30
C LEU A 26 -11.48 3.26 -17.65
N GLU A 27 -11.70 4.57 -17.64
CA GLU A 27 -11.89 5.36 -18.85
C GLU A 27 -10.58 6.03 -19.31
N PHE A 28 -10.35 6.00 -20.63
CA PHE A 28 -9.18 6.59 -21.26
C PHE A 28 -9.60 7.44 -22.46
N SER A 29 -9.10 8.66 -22.55
CA SER A 29 -9.34 9.55 -23.68
C SER A 29 -8.53 9.11 -24.92
N THR A 30 -9.02 9.46 -26.11
CA THR A 30 -8.26 9.29 -27.36
C THR A 30 -6.91 9.99 -27.25
N GLY A 31 -5.81 9.26 -27.48
CA GLY A 31 -4.44 9.76 -27.34
C GLY A 31 -3.73 9.33 -26.04
N SER A 32 -4.41 8.62 -25.13
CA SER A 32 -3.77 8.02 -23.96
C SER A 32 -2.69 7.02 -24.38
N THR A 33 -1.54 7.06 -23.72
CA THR A 33 -0.44 6.13 -23.93
C THR A 33 -0.59 4.89 -23.05
N TYR A 34 0.15 3.81 -23.35
CA TYR A 34 0.22 2.66 -22.44
C TYR A 34 0.79 3.03 -21.06
N CYS A 35 1.71 4.01 -21.00
CA CYS A 35 2.22 4.52 -19.74
C CYS A 35 1.12 5.16 -18.90
N ASP A 36 0.20 5.91 -19.51
CA ASP A 36 -0.97 6.47 -18.81
C ASP A 36 -1.88 5.36 -18.26
N VAL A 37 -2.04 4.27 -19.02
CA VAL A 37 -2.80 3.09 -18.56
C VAL A 37 -2.14 2.42 -17.36
N TRP A 38 -0.83 2.16 -17.41
CA TRP A 38 -0.10 1.54 -16.30
C TRP A 38 -0.07 2.43 -15.07
N LYS A 39 0.09 3.75 -15.26
CA LYS A 39 0.03 4.73 -14.18
C LYS A 39 -1.33 4.71 -13.50
N LYS A 40 -2.43 4.80 -14.26
CA LYS A 40 -3.78 4.70 -13.67
C LYS A 40 -3.98 3.38 -12.94
N LEU A 41 -3.53 2.26 -13.50
CA LEU A 41 -3.64 0.96 -12.84
C LEU A 41 -2.85 0.91 -11.53
N CYS A 42 -1.65 1.49 -11.50
CA CYS A 42 -0.78 1.49 -10.34
C CYS A 42 -1.38 2.34 -9.21
N GLU A 43 -1.96 3.49 -9.56
CA GLU A 43 -2.57 4.42 -8.61
C GLU A 43 -3.85 3.88 -7.94
N LEU A 44 -4.45 2.80 -8.44
CA LEU A 44 -5.60 2.14 -7.80
C LEU A 44 -5.23 1.41 -6.52
N TYR A 45 -3.94 1.12 -6.33
CA TYR A 45 -3.47 0.25 -5.27
C TYR A 45 -2.35 0.93 -4.49
N ASP A 46 -2.38 0.72 -3.18
CA ASP A 46 -1.45 1.32 -2.25
C ASP A 46 -0.05 0.68 -2.37
N SER A 47 0.99 1.51 -2.43
CA SER A 47 2.39 1.05 -2.35
C SER A 47 2.82 0.05 -3.44
N TRP A 48 2.29 0.20 -4.64
CA TRP A 48 2.79 -0.47 -5.85
C TRP A 48 3.64 0.49 -6.66
N GLU A 49 4.60 -0.06 -7.39
CA GLU A 49 5.42 0.70 -8.34
C GLU A 49 5.60 -0.05 -9.65
N PHE A 50 5.92 0.70 -10.70
CA PHE A 50 6.38 0.13 -11.95
C PHE A 50 7.50 0.97 -12.56
N PHE A 51 8.45 0.30 -13.20
CA PHE A 51 9.58 0.95 -13.88
C PHE A 51 10.18 0.00 -14.92
N PHE A 52 11.14 0.50 -15.70
CA PHE A 52 12.02 -0.34 -16.50
C PHE A 52 13.37 -0.44 -15.79
N ASP A 53 13.88 -1.67 -15.64
CA ASP A 53 15.21 -1.87 -15.04
C ASP A 53 16.33 -1.47 -16.02
N ALA A 54 17.59 -1.63 -15.57
CA ALA A 54 18.77 -1.28 -16.37
C ALA A 54 18.90 -2.09 -17.67
N ASP A 55 18.26 -3.27 -17.72
CA ASP A 55 18.27 -4.17 -18.88
C ASP A 55 17.06 -3.92 -19.81
N GLY A 56 16.16 -3.00 -19.44
CA GLY A 56 14.94 -2.68 -20.20
C GLY A 56 13.79 -3.65 -19.94
N THR A 57 13.84 -4.44 -18.87
CA THR A 57 12.75 -5.30 -18.42
C THR A 57 11.70 -4.45 -17.72
N PHE A 58 10.43 -4.63 -18.08
CA PHE A 58 9.33 -3.97 -17.37
C PHE A 58 9.10 -4.65 -16.01
N VAL A 59 9.15 -3.89 -14.92
CA VAL A 59 8.93 -4.38 -13.57
C VAL A 59 7.65 -3.77 -13.02
N TRP A 60 6.78 -4.62 -12.47
CA TRP A 60 5.60 -4.25 -11.69
C TRP A 60 5.61 -5.07 -10.41
N GLN A 61 5.77 -4.39 -9.28
CA GLN A 61 5.96 -5.01 -7.99
C GLN A 61 5.35 -4.17 -6.87
N GLU A 62 5.11 -4.81 -5.73
CA GLU A 62 4.91 -4.08 -4.48
C GLU A 62 6.23 -3.39 -4.09
N ILE A 63 6.15 -2.19 -3.51
CA ILE A 63 7.34 -1.48 -3.04
C ILE A 63 8.03 -2.35 -1.97
N PRO A 64 9.29 -2.79 -2.19
CA PRO A 64 9.94 -3.73 -1.28
C PRO A 64 10.08 -3.14 0.13
N ASN A 65 9.74 -3.95 1.13
CA ASN A 65 10.03 -3.60 2.53
C ASN A 65 11.47 -3.94 2.94
N CYS A 66 12.19 -4.67 2.08
CA CYS A 66 13.54 -5.21 2.26
C CYS A 66 13.80 -5.92 3.60
N LYS A 67 12.78 -6.38 4.33
CA LYS A 67 12.96 -6.88 5.70
C LYS A 67 13.80 -8.16 5.73
N ASP A 68 13.39 -9.15 4.93
CA ASP A 68 14.06 -10.45 4.85
C ASP A 68 15.10 -10.53 3.72
N ASP A 69 15.30 -9.43 2.99
CA ASP A 69 16.27 -9.36 1.91
C ASP A 69 17.70 -9.53 2.44
N PRO A 70 18.54 -10.31 1.74
CA PRO A 70 19.93 -10.48 2.13
C PRO A 70 20.72 -9.19 1.96
N VAL A 71 21.74 -9.03 2.80
CA VAL A 71 22.73 -7.95 2.63
C VAL A 71 23.59 -8.26 1.41
N VAL A 72 23.45 -7.46 0.34
CA VAL A 72 24.19 -7.66 -0.93
C VAL A 72 25.63 -7.14 -0.86
N LEU A 73 25.87 -6.14 -0.01
CA LEU A 73 27.20 -5.60 0.28
C LEU A 73 27.33 -5.32 1.78
N ASP A 74 28.36 -5.88 2.40
CA ASP A 74 28.65 -5.65 3.80
C ASP A 74 29.81 -4.67 4.00
N ASP A 75 30.04 -4.32 5.27
CA ASP A 75 31.04 -3.34 5.67
C ASP A 75 32.47 -3.79 5.41
N THR A 76 32.71 -5.11 5.28
CA THR A 76 34.05 -5.64 4.97
C THR A 76 34.50 -5.26 3.57
N VAL A 77 33.54 -5.07 2.66
CA VAL A 77 33.76 -4.58 1.30
C VAL A 77 33.62 -3.06 1.24
N LEU A 78 32.52 -2.51 1.78
CA LEU A 78 32.21 -1.08 1.68
C LEU A 78 33.30 -0.19 2.29
N SER A 79 33.81 -0.55 3.47
CA SER A 79 34.83 0.26 4.16
C SER A 79 36.11 0.49 3.33
N GLY A 80 36.47 -0.46 2.46
CA GLY A 80 37.64 -0.38 1.58
C GLY A 80 37.42 0.38 0.28
N ILE A 81 36.17 0.59 -0.15
CA ILE A 81 35.85 1.23 -1.44
C ILE A 81 35.19 2.60 -1.30
N VAL A 82 34.70 2.95 -0.11
CA VAL A 82 34.17 4.29 0.20
C VAL A 82 35.34 5.27 0.29
N ALA A 83 35.32 6.29 -0.57
CA ALA A 83 36.28 7.39 -0.53
C ALA A 83 35.81 8.49 0.45
N ASP A 84 34.52 8.84 0.38
CA ASP A 84 33.92 9.94 1.15
C ASP A 84 32.50 9.59 1.60
N GLU A 85 32.05 10.19 2.70
CA GLU A 85 30.68 10.04 3.18
C GLU A 85 30.10 11.37 3.65
N LYS A 86 28.80 11.53 3.47
CA LYS A 86 28.06 12.70 3.94
C LYS A 86 26.73 12.26 4.54
N ALA A 87 26.52 12.61 5.81
CA ALA A 87 25.21 12.49 6.44
C ALA A 87 24.23 13.50 5.80
N GLY A 88 23.06 13.02 5.41
CA GLY A 88 21.95 13.83 4.93
C GLY A 88 20.93 13.99 6.02
N SER A 89 20.92 15.16 6.67
CA SER A 89 19.86 15.58 7.60
C SER A 89 19.07 16.71 6.97
N SER A 90 18.17 16.37 6.03
CA SER A 90 17.19 17.35 5.53
C SER A 90 16.02 17.40 6.50
N PHE A 91 15.70 18.58 7.01
CA PHE A 91 14.47 18.84 7.79
C PHE A 91 13.31 19.33 6.92
N GLU A 92 13.50 19.37 5.61
CA GLU A 92 12.47 19.74 4.65
C GLU A 92 11.61 18.53 4.30
N ASN A 93 10.30 18.74 4.17
CA ASN A 93 9.31 17.72 3.80
C ASN A 93 9.26 16.52 4.75
N ILE A 94 9.46 16.76 6.05
CA ILE A 94 9.27 15.75 7.10
C ILE A 94 7.83 15.79 7.59
N TYR A 95 7.12 14.67 7.47
CA TYR A 95 5.75 14.53 7.95
C TYR A 95 5.61 13.22 8.73
N ASN A 96 5.43 13.31 10.04
CA ASN A 96 5.29 12.15 10.91
C ASN A 96 3.82 11.76 11.16
N VAL A 97 2.89 12.54 10.59
CA VAL A 97 1.48 12.20 10.49
C VAL A 97 1.03 12.44 9.06
N THR A 98 0.40 11.44 8.45
CA THR A 98 -0.18 11.55 7.12
C THR A 98 -1.66 11.21 7.14
N GLU A 99 -2.46 12.08 6.54
CA GLU A 99 -3.88 11.86 6.25
C GLU A 99 -4.05 11.71 4.74
N VAL A 100 -4.75 10.65 4.33
CA VAL A 100 -5.09 10.37 2.94
C VAL A 100 -6.59 10.35 2.81
N TRP A 101 -7.11 11.22 1.96
CA TRP A 101 -8.51 11.28 1.57
C TRP A 101 -8.67 10.57 0.23
N GLY A 102 -9.40 9.46 0.24
CA GLY A 102 -9.66 8.67 -0.96
C GLY A 102 -10.82 9.20 -1.78
N LYS A 103 -11.36 8.32 -2.62
CA LYS A 103 -12.57 8.57 -3.41
C LYS A 103 -13.79 8.77 -2.52
N THR A 104 -14.68 9.68 -2.90
CA THR A 104 -16.07 9.68 -2.42
C THR A 104 -16.84 8.56 -3.11
N LEU A 105 -17.32 7.60 -2.33
CA LEU A 105 -18.10 6.48 -2.82
C LEU A 105 -19.50 6.95 -3.19
N GLU A 106 -19.94 6.61 -4.39
CA GLU A 106 -21.28 6.86 -4.88
C GLU A 106 -21.94 5.51 -5.17
N LEU A 107 -23.18 5.35 -4.68
CA LEU A 107 -24.01 4.18 -4.99
C LEU A 107 -24.76 4.46 -6.29
N GLY A 108 -24.52 3.61 -7.29
CA GLY A 108 -25.18 3.65 -8.60
C GLY A 108 -26.53 2.92 -8.63
N GLY A 109 -27.15 2.86 -9.82
CA GLY A 109 -28.49 2.27 -9.99
C GLY A 109 -28.57 0.75 -9.75
N SER A 110 -27.45 0.03 -9.84
CA SER A 110 -27.33 -1.39 -9.54
C SER A 110 -26.91 -1.67 -8.09
N ASP A 111 -26.57 -0.64 -7.33
CA ASP A 111 -26.10 -0.77 -5.95
C ASP A 111 -27.27 -0.79 -4.96
N ILE A 112 -27.00 -1.31 -3.76
CA ILE A 112 -28.00 -1.51 -2.72
C ILE A 112 -27.79 -0.49 -1.62
N TYR A 113 -28.87 0.14 -1.15
CA TYR A 113 -28.86 0.94 0.05
C TYR A 113 -29.92 0.47 1.05
N ALA A 114 -29.49 0.17 2.27
CA ALA A 114 -30.34 -0.19 3.38
C ALA A 114 -30.22 0.84 4.50
N SER A 115 -31.28 1.64 4.69
CA SER A 115 -31.35 2.66 5.75
C SER A 115 -31.40 2.08 7.16
N ALA A 116 -31.63 0.77 7.30
CA ALA A 116 -31.50 0.02 8.53
C ALA A 116 -31.18 -1.45 8.23
N ALA A 117 -30.25 -2.03 9.01
CA ALA A 117 -30.05 -3.47 9.09
C ALA A 117 -30.49 -3.99 10.47
N SER A 118 -30.70 -5.29 10.59
CA SER A 118 -30.75 -5.97 11.89
C SER A 118 -29.42 -6.65 12.18
N TYR A 119 -29.08 -6.85 13.46
CA TYR A 119 -27.86 -7.52 13.87
C TYR A 119 -28.16 -8.56 14.94
N SER A 120 -27.88 -9.82 14.64
CA SER A 120 -28.08 -10.93 15.57
C SER A 120 -27.08 -12.05 15.29
N GLY A 121 -26.59 -12.71 16.34
CA GLY A 121 -25.64 -13.82 16.19
C GLY A 121 -24.36 -13.47 15.43
N ASN A 122 -23.89 -12.22 15.54
CA ASN A 122 -22.76 -11.68 14.76
C ASN A 122 -23.00 -11.57 13.24
N VAL A 123 -24.26 -11.54 12.80
CA VAL A 123 -24.66 -11.41 11.40
C VAL A 123 -25.46 -10.12 11.20
N PHE A 124 -25.00 -9.24 10.32
CA PHE A 124 -25.78 -8.12 9.80
C PHE A 124 -26.75 -8.62 8.74
N GLN A 125 -28.02 -8.25 8.83
CA GLN A 125 -29.06 -8.70 7.91
C GLN A 125 -29.83 -7.53 7.32
N ILE A 126 -29.99 -7.54 6.00
CA ILE A 126 -30.84 -6.59 5.26
C ILE A 126 -31.85 -7.32 4.37
N SER A 127 -32.84 -6.58 3.88
CA SER A 127 -33.78 -7.06 2.86
C SER A 127 -33.68 -6.18 1.62
N SER A 128 -33.68 -6.81 0.44
CA SER A 128 -33.64 -6.12 -0.86
C SER A 128 -34.59 -6.80 -1.85
N GLU A 129 -35.35 -6.03 -2.61
CA GLU A 129 -36.22 -6.57 -3.66
C GLU A 129 -35.38 -7.10 -4.85
N GLY A 130 -35.95 -8.03 -5.63
CA GLY A 130 -35.34 -8.51 -6.86
C GLY A 130 -34.21 -9.54 -6.71
N LEU A 131 -33.81 -9.88 -5.48
CA LEU A 131 -32.77 -10.88 -5.21
C LEU A 131 -33.35 -12.16 -4.60
N SER A 132 -32.99 -13.30 -5.19
CA SER A 132 -33.33 -14.65 -4.74
C SER A 132 -32.12 -15.48 -4.31
N SER A 133 -30.91 -15.11 -4.74
CA SER A 133 -29.65 -15.71 -4.32
C SER A 133 -28.47 -14.74 -4.45
N TRP A 134 -27.30 -15.13 -3.94
CA TRP A 134 -26.02 -14.41 -4.15
C TRP A 134 -25.56 -14.39 -5.61
N GLU A 135 -26.10 -15.26 -6.47
CA GLU A 135 -25.75 -15.29 -7.91
C GLU A 135 -26.44 -14.17 -8.69
N ASP A 136 -27.51 -13.59 -8.13
CA ASP A 136 -28.25 -12.46 -8.71
C ASP A 136 -27.52 -11.12 -8.53
N LEU A 137 -26.52 -11.08 -7.64
CA LEU A 137 -25.67 -9.91 -7.37
C LEU A 137 -24.45 -9.93 -8.28
N ASP A 138 -24.29 -8.90 -9.10
CA ASP A 138 -23.09 -8.71 -9.91
C ASP A 138 -21.85 -8.59 -9.02
N ASP A 139 -20.70 -9.00 -9.56
CA ASP A 139 -19.45 -8.77 -8.85
C ASP A 139 -19.16 -7.27 -8.75
N LEU A 140 -18.52 -6.85 -7.67
CA LEU A 140 -18.21 -5.45 -7.35
C LEU A 140 -19.41 -4.57 -6.95
N THR A 141 -20.64 -5.10 -6.88
CA THR A 141 -21.81 -4.34 -6.39
C THR A 141 -21.53 -3.71 -5.01
N GLN A 142 -21.84 -2.42 -4.88
CA GLN A 142 -21.72 -1.71 -3.61
C GLN A 142 -23.00 -1.84 -2.79
N ILE A 143 -22.83 -1.95 -1.48
CA ILE A 143 -23.92 -2.09 -0.51
C ILE A 143 -23.68 -1.08 0.60
N GLY A 144 -24.50 -0.04 0.65
CA GLY A 144 -24.53 0.95 1.74
C GLY A 144 -25.48 0.51 2.85
N ILE A 145 -24.99 0.46 4.09
CA ILE A 145 -25.76 -0.03 5.23
C ILE A 145 -25.58 0.92 6.42
N ARG A 146 -26.69 1.31 7.04
CA ARG A 146 -26.67 1.91 8.37
C ARG A 146 -26.54 0.84 9.45
N ILE A 147 -25.42 0.83 10.16
CA ILE A 147 -25.09 -0.20 11.14
C ILE A 147 -25.93 -0.04 12.42
N PRO A 148 -26.65 -1.08 12.87
CA PRO A 148 -27.56 -0.98 14.01
C PRO A 148 -26.85 -1.12 15.38
N ALA A 149 -25.68 -1.74 15.42
CA ALA A 149 -24.92 -2.00 16.64
C ALA A 149 -23.43 -2.22 16.31
N ASP A 150 -22.55 -1.94 17.28
CA ASP A 150 -21.12 -2.23 17.14
C ASP A 150 -20.90 -3.73 16.85
N ASN A 151 -20.01 -4.04 15.89
CA ASN A 151 -19.73 -5.41 15.51
C ASN A 151 -18.85 -6.14 16.56
N LEU A 152 -19.06 -7.45 16.71
CA LEU A 152 -18.06 -8.35 17.30
C LEU A 152 -16.95 -8.66 16.28
N ALA A 153 -15.87 -9.28 16.74
CA ALA A 153 -14.78 -9.71 15.86
C ALA A 153 -15.28 -10.68 14.77
N ALA A 154 -14.74 -10.54 13.56
CA ALA A 154 -15.08 -11.32 12.37
C ALA A 154 -16.61 -11.42 12.12
N PRO A 155 -17.29 -10.29 11.86
CA PRO A 155 -18.73 -10.30 11.62
C PRO A 155 -19.08 -10.89 10.25
N TYR A 156 -20.35 -11.27 10.11
CA TYR A 156 -20.92 -11.82 8.89
C TYR A 156 -22.06 -10.93 8.39
N PHE A 157 -22.46 -11.15 7.14
CA PHE A 157 -23.52 -10.42 6.47
C PHE A 157 -24.46 -11.35 5.69
N SER A 158 -25.74 -11.02 5.64
CA SER A 158 -26.77 -11.74 4.87
C SER A 158 -27.81 -10.76 4.30
N ILE A 159 -28.31 -11.10 3.11
CA ILE A 159 -29.45 -10.44 2.45
C ILE A 159 -30.58 -11.45 2.33
N ASN A 160 -31.82 -11.06 2.60
CA ASN A 160 -33.03 -11.89 2.39
C ASN A 160 -32.97 -13.30 3.04
N GLY A 161 -32.16 -13.48 4.08
CA GLY A 161 -31.96 -14.78 4.72
C GLY A 161 -31.06 -15.76 3.94
N PHE A 162 -30.31 -15.30 2.94
CA PHE A 162 -29.29 -16.10 2.26
C PHE A 162 -28.20 -16.54 3.23
N SER A 163 -27.43 -17.56 2.82
CA SER A 163 -26.26 -18.03 3.57
C SER A 163 -25.33 -16.87 3.91
N ALA A 164 -25.00 -16.71 5.18
CA ALA A 164 -24.19 -15.59 5.64
C ALA A 164 -22.76 -15.67 5.06
N ILE A 165 -22.25 -14.52 4.64
CA ILE A 165 -20.89 -14.36 4.09
C ILE A 165 -20.02 -13.53 5.05
N PRO A 166 -18.71 -13.76 5.10
CA PRO A 166 -17.82 -13.00 5.98
C PRO A 166 -17.71 -11.54 5.53
N VAL A 167 -17.54 -10.65 6.50
CA VAL A 167 -17.17 -9.24 6.28
C VAL A 167 -15.68 -9.07 6.59
N LEU A 168 -14.95 -8.53 5.62
CA LEU A 168 -13.49 -8.32 5.65
C LEU A 168 -13.18 -6.84 5.48
N ASP A 169 -11.98 -6.41 5.85
CA ASP A 169 -11.46 -5.09 5.48
C ASP A 169 -11.04 -5.04 4.00
N GLY A 170 -10.55 -3.88 3.52
CA GLY A 170 -10.08 -3.72 2.15
C GLY A 170 -8.82 -4.53 1.80
N ASN A 171 -8.11 -5.04 2.81
CA ASN A 171 -6.97 -5.94 2.65
C ASN A 171 -7.38 -7.42 2.61
N GLY A 172 -8.63 -7.74 2.99
CA GLY A 172 -9.15 -9.10 3.07
C GLY A 172 -8.97 -9.77 4.43
N ASP A 173 -8.59 -9.00 5.45
CA ASP A 173 -8.48 -9.47 6.82
C ASP A 173 -9.82 -9.37 7.58
N PRO A 174 -10.09 -10.25 8.57
CA PRO A 174 -11.29 -10.17 9.39
C PRO A 174 -11.35 -8.87 10.22
N LEU A 175 -12.53 -8.24 10.26
CA LEU A 175 -12.71 -7.02 11.06
C LEU A 175 -12.54 -7.27 12.57
N ALA A 176 -11.85 -6.35 13.25
CA ALA A 176 -11.78 -6.31 14.70
C ALA A 176 -13.14 -5.95 15.33
N ALA A 177 -13.33 -6.31 16.60
CA ALA A 177 -14.51 -5.90 17.35
C ALA A 177 -14.59 -4.38 17.47
N GLY A 178 -15.75 -3.80 17.20
CA GLY A 178 -16.00 -2.37 17.26
C GLY A 178 -15.42 -1.55 16.10
N ALA A 179 -15.00 -2.20 15.00
CA ALA A 179 -14.59 -1.53 13.76
C ALA A 179 -15.75 -0.77 13.08
N LEU A 180 -16.95 -1.35 13.12
CA LEU A 180 -18.20 -0.75 12.66
C LEU A 180 -18.95 -0.19 13.86
N LYS A 181 -19.38 1.07 13.78
CA LYS A 181 -20.08 1.78 14.86
C LYS A 181 -21.59 1.84 14.66
N ALA A 182 -22.31 1.66 15.76
CA ALA A 182 -23.77 1.81 15.79
C ALA A 182 -24.18 3.23 15.35
N GLY A 183 -25.14 3.32 14.45
CA GLY A 183 -25.59 4.61 13.94
C GLY A 183 -24.55 5.28 13.03
N THR A 184 -23.78 4.51 12.29
CA THR A 184 -22.90 5.00 11.22
C THR A 184 -23.21 4.27 9.92
N ASP A 185 -23.15 4.99 8.81
CA ASP A 185 -23.35 4.46 7.47
C ASP A 185 -22.00 4.02 6.90
N TYR A 186 -21.95 2.76 6.45
CA TYR A 186 -20.76 2.19 5.83
C TYR A 186 -21.11 1.65 4.45
N VAL A 187 -20.14 1.73 3.55
CA VAL A 187 -20.22 1.19 2.20
C VAL A 187 -19.32 -0.04 2.12
N PHE A 188 -19.88 -1.08 1.52
CA PHE A 188 -19.21 -2.34 1.32
C PHE A 188 -19.22 -2.71 -0.16
N ARG A 189 -18.27 -3.55 -0.58
CA ARG A 189 -18.21 -4.13 -1.92
C ARG A 189 -18.38 -5.64 -1.84
N TYR A 190 -19.34 -6.16 -2.59
CA TYR A 190 -19.52 -7.59 -2.76
C TYR A 190 -18.49 -8.14 -3.74
N ARG A 191 -17.83 -9.25 -3.37
CA ARG A 191 -16.89 -9.97 -4.25
C ARG A 191 -17.10 -11.48 -4.17
N ARG A 192 -17.13 -12.12 -5.33
CA ARG A 192 -17.12 -13.57 -5.50
C ARG A 192 -15.67 -14.05 -5.40
N LYS A 193 -15.35 -14.98 -4.50
CA LYS A 193 -14.02 -15.61 -4.49
C LYS A 193 -13.87 -16.53 -5.70
N ALA A 194 -12.78 -16.39 -6.45
CA ALA A 194 -12.45 -17.25 -7.58
C ALA A 194 -12.01 -18.65 -7.08
N GLY A 195 -12.59 -19.71 -7.65
CA GLY A 195 -12.36 -21.12 -7.26
C GLY A 195 -13.64 -21.76 -6.72
N GLY A 196 -14.27 -22.60 -7.54
CA GLY A 196 -15.63 -23.12 -7.34
C GLY A 196 -15.96 -23.63 -5.94
N SER A 197 -17.22 -23.37 -5.56
CA SER A 197 -17.90 -23.64 -4.28
C SER A 197 -17.78 -22.53 -3.21
N SER A 198 -18.53 -21.44 -3.45
CA SER A 198 -19.20 -20.59 -2.46
C SER A 198 -18.42 -20.19 -1.21
N ALA A 199 -17.63 -19.14 -1.32
CA ALA A 199 -17.48 -18.18 -0.22
C ALA A 199 -17.27 -16.78 -0.80
N ALA A 200 -18.34 -16.16 -1.31
CA ALA A 200 -18.33 -14.72 -1.53
C ALA A 200 -18.03 -14.00 -0.21
N ALA A 201 -17.50 -12.79 -0.27
CA ALA A 201 -17.21 -11.98 0.90
C ALA A 201 -17.62 -10.53 0.65
N LEU A 202 -17.89 -9.84 1.76
CA LEU A 202 -18.22 -8.43 1.75
C LEU A 202 -17.01 -7.64 2.25
N TYR A 203 -16.43 -6.79 1.40
CA TYR A 203 -15.25 -6.00 1.73
C TYR A 203 -15.68 -4.61 2.17
N LEU A 204 -15.25 -4.18 3.35
CA LEU A 204 -15.47 -2.84 3.86
C LEU A 204 -14.66 -1.84 3.03
N LEU A 205 -15.36 -0.92 2.35
CA LEU A 205 -14.72 0.22 1.70
C LEU A 205 -14.52 1.38 2.67
N GLY A 206 -15.41 1.53 3.66
CA GLY A 206 -15.33 2.59 4.64
C GLY A 206 -16.67 3.28 4.82
N GLN A 207 -16.64 4.57 5.14
CA GLN A 207 -17.82 5.44 5.00
C GLN A 207 -17.94 5.93 3.56
N TYR A 208 -18.83 6.88 3.28
CA TYR A 208 -18.96 7.47 1.95
C TYR A 208 -17.71 8.22 1.49
N GLN A 209 -16.91 8.75 2.41
CA GLN A 209 -15.62 9.34 2.10
C GLN A 209 -14.53 8.40 2.58
N CYS A 210 -13.80 7.78 1.65
CA CYS A 210 -12.66 6.94 2.01
C CYS A 210 -11.60 7.79 2.71
N TYR A 211 -11.05 7.27 3.80
CA TYR A 211 -10.12 8.00 4.65
C TYR A 211 -9.13 7.05 5.36
N GLY A 212 -7.87 7.46 5.42
CA GLY A 212 -6.83 6.78 6.16
C GLY A 212 -5.92 7.77 6.87
N LYS A 213 -5.55 7.46 8.11
CA LYS A 213 -4.60 8.25 8.90
C LYS A 213 -3.55 7.35 9.50
N TYR A 214 -2.29 7.74 9.33
CA TYR A 214 -1.16 7.07 9.97
C TYR A 214 -0.36 8.07 10.82
N VAL A 215 0.04 7.63 12.02
CA VAL A 215 0.85 8.39 12.97
C VAL A 215 2.09 7.59 13.30
N GLU A 216 3.26 8.17 13.04
CA GLU A 216 4.53 7.52 13.25
C GLU A 216 4.99 7.60 14.72
N ASN A 217 5.09 6.44 15.36
CA ASN A 217 5.38 6.30 16.79
C ASN A 217 6.62 5.45 17.10
N SER A 218 7.37 5.00 16.08
CA SER A 218 8.50 4.10 16.30
C SER A 218 9.62 4.80 17.06
N PRO A 219 10.22 4.15 18.07
CA PRO A 219 11.31 4.73 18.85
C PRO A 219 12.59 4.90 18.03
N ASP A 220 12.83 4.03 17.04
CA ASP A 220 14.04 4.03 16.23
C ASP A 220 14.01 5.06 15.09
N CYS A 221 12.83 5.61 14.78
CA CYS A 221 12.68 6.63 13.76
C CYS A 221 12.98 8.02 14.36
N PRO A 222 14.05 8.72 13.93
CA PRO A 222 14.43 10.01 14.53
C PRO A 222 13.36 11.10 14.35
N PHE A 223 12.49 10.95 13.36
CA PHE A 223 11.44 11.90 13.04
C PHE A 223 10.05 11.50 13.54
N SER A 224 9.94 10.45 14.36
CA SER A 224 8.65 10.04 14.93
C SER A 224 8.08 11.09 15.90
N VAL A 225 6.77 11.03 16.14
CA VAL A 225 6.08 11.95 17.06
C VAL A 225 6.71 11.95 18.46
N PRO A 226 7.04 10.78 19.07
CA PRO A 226 7.71 10.76 20.38
C PRO A 226 9.11 11.41 20.38
N ASN A 227 9.88 11.25 19.30
CA ASN A 227 11.26 11.75 19.23
C ASN A 227 11.33 13.25 18.91
N LEU A 228 10.43 13.76 18.06
CA LEU A 228 10.32 15.19 17.79
C LEU A 228 9.53 15.93 18.89
N GLY A 229 8.62 15.25 19.57
CA GLY A 229 7.75 15.82 20.61
C GLY A 229 6.53 16.56 20.09
N TYR A 230 6.27 16.55 18.78
CA TYR A 230 5.10 17.15 18.15
C TYR A 230 4.74 16.49 16.81
N GLU A 231 3.50 16.72 16.36
CA GLU A 231 2.98 16.23 15.09
C GLU A 231 3.26 17.22 13.95
N ILE A 232 3.75 16.71 12.83
CA ILE A 232 3.90 17.42 11.55
C ILE A 232 3.00 16.71 10.54
N LEU A 233 1.85 17.31 10.29
CA LEU A 233 0.78 16.75 9.46
C LEU A 233 0.97 17.11 7.98
N GLN A 234 0.77 16.12 7.11
CA GLN A 234 0.39 16.33 5.71
C GLN A 234 -0.98 15.69 5.44
N SER A 235 -1.77 16.35 4.58
CA SER A 235 -3.05 15.83 4.10
C SER A 235 -3.00 15.79 2.57
N LEU A 236 -3.36 14.65 1.99
CA LEU A 236 -3.27 14.39 0.56
C LEU A 236 -4.56 13.74 0.03
N ASP A 237 -4.93 14.09 -1.18
CA ASP A 237 -6.13 13.57 -1.86
C ASP A 237 -5.74 12.56 -2.94
N TYR A 238 -6.44 11.41 -2.97
CA TYR A 238 -6.24 10.32 -3.92
C TYR A 238 -7.60 9.82 -4.42
N GLU A 239 -8.08 10.38 -5.53
CA GLU A 239 -9.37 10.00 -6.14
C GLU A 239 -9.41 8.53 -6.62
N SER A 240 -8.25 7.90 -6.78
CA SER A 240 -8.12 6.51 -7.22
C SER A 240 -8.34 5.49 -6.10
N LEU A 241 -8.10 5.87 -4.84
CA LEU A 241 -8.18 4.95 -3.71
C LEU A 241 -9.64 4.78 -3.26
N SER A 242 -10.17 3.57 -3.41
CA SER A 242 -11.60 3.28 -3.23
C SER A 242 -11.95 2.58 -1.92
N ASP A 243 -11.02 2.52 -0.97
CA ASP A 243 -11.25 1.94 0.36
C ASP A 243 -10.34 2.54 1.45
N ASP A 244 -10.82 2.52 2.70
CA ASP A 244 -10.12 3.03 3.89
C ASP A 244 -8.80 2.29 4.15
N SER A 245 -8.75 0.98 3.89
CA SER A 245 -7.54 0.17 4.07
C SER A 245 -6.42 0.63 3.13
N ALA A 246 -6.72 0.85 1.85
CA ALA A 246 -5.78 1.38 0.88
C ALA A 246 -5.33 2.80 1.23
N CYS A 247 -6.25 3.66 1.71
CA CYS A 247 -5.90 5.00 2.19
C CYS A 247 -4.95 4.94 3.39
N TYR A 248 -5.20 4.04 4.35
CA TYR A 248 -4.34 3.84 5.52
C TYR A 248 -2.95 3.33 5.12
N ASN A 249 -2.88 2.32 4.26
CA ASN A 249 -1.62 1.77 3.78
C ASN A 249 -0.80 2.81 3.00
N GLN A 250 -1.46 3.65 2.19
CA GLN A 250 -0.81 4.75 1.49
C GLN A 250 -0.29 5.81 2.46
N ALA A 251 -1.08 6.18 3.48
CA ALA A 251 -0.66 7.10 4.53
C ALA A 251 0.56 6.56 5.30
N GLN A 252 0.59 5.26 5.57
CA GLN A 252 1.72 4.58 6.22
C GLN A 252 2.99 4.67 5.35
N TYR A 253 2.90 4.37 4.05
CA TYR A 253 4.03 4.48 3.13
C TYR A 253 4.54 5.93 2.99
N LEU A 254 3.65 6.91 2.82
CA LEU A 254 4.04 8.32 2.69
C LEU A 254 4.71 8.85 3.94
N THR A 255 4.26 8.39 5.12
CA THR A 255 4.91 8.71 6.39
C THR A 255 6.29 8.05 6.47
N TYR A 256 6.44 6.80 6.03
CA TYR A 256 7.74 6.13 5.93
C TYR A 256 8.72 6.89 5.03
N ALA A 257 8.24 7.33 3.86
CA ALA A 257 9.04 8.08 2.88
C ALA A 257 9.47 9.47 3.37
N SER A 258 8.63 10.14 4.16
CA SER A 258 8.90 11.47 4.70
C SER A 258 9.55 11.46 6.10
N THR A 259 9.76 10.28 6.69
CA THR A 259 10.46 10.14 7.97
C THR A 259 11.67 9.23 7.82
N ALA A 260 11.48 7.91 7.90
CA ALA A 260 12.56 6.92 7.85
C ALA A 260 13.48 7.09 6.64
N MET A 261 12.92 7.30 5.43
CA MET A 261 13.72 7.48 4.21
C MET A 261 14.45 8.84 4.10
N MET A 262 14.27 9.73 5.09
CA MET A 262 14.96 11.01 5.20
C MET A 262 16.26 10.92 6.02
N ASP A 263 16.43 9.87 6.83
CA ASP A 263 17.71 9.54 7.47
C ASP A 263 18.65 8.91 6.44
N THR A 264 19.37 9.78 5.71
CA THR A 264 20.16 9.40 4.55
C THR A 264 21.65 9.51 4.77
N VAL A 265 22.41 8.64 4.13
CA VAL A 265 23.87 8.72 4.04
C VAL A 265 24.25 8.65 2.57
N THR A 266 24.96 9.66 2.07
CA THR A 266 25.53 9.64 0.73
C THR A 266 26.97 9.17 0.79
N LEU A 267 27.29 8.09 0.09
CA LEU A 267 28.63 7.52 -0.03
C LEU A 267 29.21 7.82 -1.41
N THR A 268 30.46 8.28 -1.47
CA THR A 268 31.25 8.29 -2.70
C THR A 268 32.13 7.05 -2.71
N THR A 269 32.00 6.20 -3.72
CA THR A 269 32.62 4.87 -3.81
C THR A 269 33.34 4.65 -5.14
N LEU A 270 34.15 3.60 -5.23
CA LEU A 270 34.50 2.99 -6.52
C LEU A 270 33.23 2.44 -7.20
N ILE A 271 33.21 2.41 -8.54
CA ILE A 271 32.05 1.91 -9.30
C ILE A 271 31.77 0.44 -8.97
N ILE A 272 30.52 0.13 -8.63
CA ILE A 272 30.02 -1.23 -8.38
C ILE A 272 29.02 -1.56 -9.50
N PRO A 273 29.44 -2.28 -10.57
CA PRO A 273 28.62 -2.45 -11.77
C PRO A 273 27.31 -3.23 -11.59
N TRP A 274 27.24 -4.06 -10.55
CA TRP A 274 26.09 -4.94 -10.29
C TRP A 274 25.11 -4.39 -9.24
N LEU A 275 25.36 -3.18 -8.72
CA LEU A 275 24.54 -2.57 -7.67
C LEU A 275 23.17 -2.16 -8.23
N LYS A 276 22.09 -2.43 -7.49
CA LYS A 276 20.73 -1.99 -7.86
C LYS A 276 20.09 -1.14 -6.76
N VAL A 277 19.03 -0.41 -7.12
CA VAL A 277 18.18 0.29 -6.15
C VAL A 277 17.32 -0.73 -5.39
N ASN A 278 16.84 -0.38 -4.20
CA ASN A 278 16.07 -1.26 -3.32
C ASN A 278 16.83 -2.54 -2.87
N GLU A 279 18.17 -2.54 -2.91
CA GLU A 279 18.98 -3.60 -2.30
C GLU A 279 19.47 -3.18 -0.91
N LYS A 280 19.56 -4.14 0.01
CA LYS A 280 20.02 -3.94 1.39
C LYS A 280 21.55 -4.05 1.48
N VAL A 281 22.18 -3.08 2.12
CA VAL A 281 23.61 -3.05 2.41
C VAL A 281 23.85 -2.86 3.91
N ARG A 282 25.02 -3.26 4.40
CA ARG A 282 25.44 -3.05 5.79
C ARG A 282 26.69 -2.19 5.80
N TYR A 283 26.66 -1.08 6.52
CA TYR A 283 27.76 -0.12 6.53
C TYR A 283 28.00 0.43 7.94
N THR A 284 29.26 0.64 8.30
CA THR A 284 29.66 1.35 9.51
C THR A 284 29.95 2.81 9.16
N ALA A 285 29.02 3.69 9.52
CA ALA A 285 29.17 5.12 9.26
C ALA A 285 30.39 5.69 10.00
N ARG A 286 31.30 6.39 9.31
CA ARG A 286 32.54 6.93 9.92
C ARG A 286 32.23 8.02 10.94
N TYR A 287 31.14 8.77 10.76
CA TYR A 287 30.74 9.84 11.68
C TYR A 287 30.19 9.33 13.02
N SER A 288 29.45 8.20 13.04
CA SER A 288 28.85 7.65 14.28
C SER A 288 29.64 6.47 14.85
N GLY A 289 30.38 5.74 14.00
CA GLY A 289 31.02 4.48 14.37
C GLY A 289 30.04 3.31 14.55
N GLU A 290 28.78 3.49 14.18
CA GLU A 290 27.74 2.48 14.32
C GLU A 290 27.52 1.72 13.01
N THR A 291 27.51 0.39 13.09
CA THR A 291 27.12 -0.48 11.99
C THR A 291 25.60 -0.55 11.90
N ASN A 292 25.04 -0.11 10.77
CA ASN A 292 23.61 -0.18 10.50
C ASN A 292 23.35 -0.85 9.15
N GLU A 293 22.12 -1.30 8.96
CA GLU A 293 21.62 -1.74 7.65
C GLU A 293 20.95 -0.55 6.95
N TYR A 294 21.14 -0.49 5.64
CA TYR A 294 20.66 0.58 4.79
C TYR A 294 20.06 0.01 3.51
N ILE A 295 19.15 0.76 2.90
CA ILE A 295 18.62 0.45 1.57
C ILE A 295 19.14 1.49 0.58
N ILE A 296 19.49 1.04 -0.62
CA ILE A 296 19.96 1.91 -1.70
C ILE A 296 18.77 2.67 -2.30
N LYS A 297 18.75 3.98 -2.09
CA LYS A 297 17.73 4.90 -2.62
C LYS A 297 17.95 5.19 -4.10
N ASN A 298 19.19 5.54 -4.43
CA ASN A 298 19.61 5.87 -5.78
C ASN A 298 21.14 5.81 -5.85
N PHE A 299 21.65 5.75 -7.07
CA PHE A 299 23.07 5.94 -7.33
C PHE A 299 23.29 6.59 -8.69
N SER A 300 24.45 7.21 -8.85
CA SER A 300 24.92 7.74 -10.13
C SER A 300 26.43 7.51 -10.23
N TRP A 301 26.95 7.33 -11.44
CA TRP A 301 28.38 7.07 -11.64
C TRP A 301 28.94 7.90 -12.77
N SER A 302 30.25 8.15 -12.71
CA SER A 302 30.98 8.95 -13.70
C SER A 302 32.21 8.20 -14.19
N ALA A 303 32.18 7.80 -15.46
CA ALA A 303 33.32 7.15 -16.12
C ALA A 303 34.60 8.00 -16.08
N GLN A 304 34.46 9.34 -16.08
CA GLN A 304 35.58 10.27 -16.11
C GLN A 304 36.34 10.30 -14.78
N THR A 305 35.62 10.20 -13.67
CA THR A 305 36.20 10.21 -12.33
C THR A 305 36.47 8.81 -11.79
N GLY A 306 35.84 7.78 -12.37
CA GLY A 306 35.90 6.41 -11.88
C GLY A 306 35.16 6.21 -10.56
N THR A 307 34.23 7.11 -10.22
CA THR A 307 33.51 7.11 -8.94
C THR A 307 32.00 6.94 -9.12
N MET A 308 31.37 6.43 -8.07
CA MET A 308 29.93 6.26 -7.94
C MET A 308 29.44 6.91 -6.65
N THR A 309 28.44 7.77 -6.76
CA THR A 309 27.71 8.35 -5.63
C THR A 309 26.50 7.48 -5.35
N VAL A 310 26.38 6.96 -4.13
CA VAL A 310 25.27 6.12 -3.68
C VAL A 310 24.55 6.83 -2.55
N THR A 311 23.25 7.04 -2.67
CA THR A 311 22.42 7.55 -1.57
C THR A 311 21.74 6.37 -0.90
N LEU A 312 22.02 6.21 0.38
CA LEU A 312 21.45 5.21 1.26
C LEU A 312 20.44 5.87 2.20
N TYR A 313 19.41 5.14 2.63
CA TYR A 313 18.61 5.50 3.79
C TYR A 313 18.62 4.38 4.82
N LYS A 314 18.55 4.74 6.10
CA LYS A 314 18.63 3.77 7.19
C LYS A 314 17.44 2.81 7.14
N PHE A 315 17.72 1.51 7.16
CA PHE A 315 16.69 0.50 7.27
C PHE A 315 16.14 0.48 8.70
N LEU A 316 14.83 0.68 8.85
CA LEU A 316 14.15 0.71 10.15
C LEU A 316 13.14 -0.43 10.25
N GLU A 317 13.58 -1.55 10.83
CA GLU A 317 12.72 -2.73 11.01
C GLU A 317 11.48 -2.43 11.88
N SER A 318 11.62 -1.54 12.88
CA SER A 318 10.54 -1.19 13.79
C SER A 318 9.37 -0.46 13.12
N PHE A 319 9.58 0.09 11.92
CA PHE A 319 8.56 0.89 11.24
C PHE A 319 7.40 0.00 10.83
N SER A 320 6.17 0.44 11.07
CA SER A 320 4.99 -0.41 10.86
C SER A 320 4.79 -0.82 9.39
N PHE A 321 5.24 -0.01 8.43
CA PHE A 321 5.34 -0.35 7.01
C PHE A 321 6.21 -1.59 6.78
N VAL A 322 7.31 -1.73 7.53
CA VAL A 322 8.31 -2.78 7.37
C VAL A 322 7.90 -4.06 8.08
N TYR A 323 7.44 -3.98 9.34
CA TYR A 323 7.06 -5.18 10.11
C TYR A 323 5.60 -5.63 9.89
N GLY A 324 4.69 -4.70 9.59
CA GLY A 324 3.25 -4.95 9.54
C GLY A 324 2.75 -5.64 8.27
N ARG A 325 3.54 -5.63 7.19
CA ARG A 325 3.22 -6.34 5.95
C ARG A 325 3.73 -7.77 6.01
N ARG A 326 2.81 -8.72 6.20
CA ARG A 326 3.09 -10.15 6.02
C ARG A 326 3.45 -10.37 4.55
N GLN A 327 4.57 -11.02 4.28
CA GLN A 327 4.79 -11.60 2.96
C GLN A 327 3.63 -12.55 2.66
N LYS A 328 3.05 -12.41 1.47
CA LYS A 328 2.29 -13.52 0.89
C LYS A 328 3.33 -14.58 0.53
N GLU A 329 3.36 -15.67 1.31
CA GLU A 329 4.03 -16.92 0.89
C GLU A 329 3.45 -17.43 -0.43
#